data_AF-A0A6A5B078-F1
#
_entry.id   AF-A0A6A5B078-F1
#
_cell.length_a   1.000
_cell.length_b   1.000
_cell.length_c   1.000
_cell.angle_alpha   90.00
_cell.angle_beta   90.00
_cell.angle_gamma   90.00
#
_symmetry.space_group_name_H-M   'P 1'
#
loop_
_entity.id
_entity.type
_entity.pdbx_description
1 polymer ?
#
loop_
_entity_poly.entity_id
_entity_poly.type
_entity_poly.pdbx_seq_one_letter_code
_entity_poly.pdbx_strand_id
1 'polypeptide(L)'
;MFARQTLRALAAPSGVPKTTLVLHLKEEQQLRARSSYVRPHLTAPAPSEARHILPPTNVTKNQVFADMNSYIHVDETWFFLTKVKMRFYAYEDEVIHPRLASCGNDHSIKI
;
A
#
# COMPACT_ATOMS: atom_id res chain seq x y z
N MET A 1 1.87 14.39 9.33
CA MET A 1 0.40 14.60 9.27
C MET A 1 -0.12 13.92 8.00
N PHE A 2 -1.14 13.08 8.08
CA PHE A 2 -1.65 12.37 6.90
C PHE A 2 -2.37 13.35 5.96
N ALA A 3 -1.67 13.77 4.89
CA ALA A 3 -2.20 14.71 3.92
C ALA A 3 -3.39 14.09 3.14
N ARG A 4 -4.37 14.92 2.77
CA ARG A 4 -5.45 14.58 1.82
C ARG A 4 -6.42 13.44 2.22
N GLN A 5 -6.44 13.00 3.48
CA GLN A 5 -7.42 12.02 3.96
C GLN A 5 -8.84 12.57 4.07
N THR A 6 -8.95 13.86 4.42
CA THR A 6 -10.21 14.59 4.50
C THR A 6 -10.14 15.81 3.60
N LEU A 7 -11.29 16.35 3.17
CA LEU A 7 -11.31 17.59 2.38
C LEU A 7 -10.65 18.77 3.11
N ARG A 8 -10.68 18.81 4.44
CA ARG A 8 -9.95 19.82 5.23
C ARG A 8 -8.44 19.61 5.17
N ALA A 9 -7.99 18.35 5.28
CA ALA A 9 -6.57 18.00 5.16
C ALA A 9 -6.05 18.08 3.70
N LEU A 10 -6.95 18.12 2.71
CA LEU A 10 -6.63 18.44 1.32
C LEU A 10 -6.53 19.95 1.10
N ALA A 11 -7.48 20.72 1.64
CA ALA A 11 -7.55 22.18 1.50
C ALA A 11 -6.31 22.90 2.06
N ALA A 12 -5.83 22.49 3.24
CA ALA A 12 -4.69 23.14 3.89
C ALA A 12 -3.41 23.15 3.02
N PRO A 13 -2.95 22.02 2.45
CA PRO A 13 -1.78 22.01 1.57
C PRO A 13 -2.06 22.50 0.15
N SER A 14 -3.30 22.42 -0.35
CA SER A 14 -3.61 22.88 -1.72
C SER A 14 -3.84 24.38 -1.83
N GLY A 15 -4.07 25.08 -0.71
CA GLY A 15 -4.46 26.49 -0.70
C GLY A 15 -5.88 26.73 -1.23
N VAL A 16 -6.60 25.67 -1.60
CA VAL A 16 -7.97 25.75 -2.12
C VAL A 16 -8.95 25.63 -0.96
N PRO A 17 -9.93 26.54 -0.82
CA PRO A 17 -10.91 26.44 0.26
C PRO A 17 -11.75 25.17 0.11
N LYS A 18 -12.12 24.58 1.26
CA LYS A 18 -12.89 23.33 1.33
C LYS A 18 -14.19 23.41 0.52
N THR A 19 -14.85 24.56 0.50
CA THR A 19 -16.12 24.78 -0.23
C THR A 19 -15.94 24.56 -1.73
N THR A 20 -14.88 25.09 -2.32
CA THR A 20 -14.53 24.89 -3.73
C THR A 20 -14.23 23.44 -4.02
N LEU A 21 -13.53 22.73 -3.14
CA LEU A 21 -13.28 21.29 -3.29
C LEU A 21 -14.59 20.47 -3.28
N VAL A 22 -15.58 20.85 -2.46
CA VAL A 22 -16.90 20.20 -2.41
C VAL A 22 -17.68 20.43 -3.71
N LEU A 23 -17.68 21.67 -4.22
CA LEU A 23 -18.33 22.01 -5.49
C LEU A 23 -17.68 21.25 -6.65
N HIS A 24 -16.37 21.30 -6.73
CA HIS A 24 -15.60 20.60 -7.76
C HIS A 24 -15.81 19.08 -7.73
N LEU A 25 -15.92 18.49 -6.53
CA LEU A 25 -16.25 17.07 -6.36
C LEU A 25 -17.64 16.73 -6.91
N LYS A 26 -18.59 17.67 -6.85
CA LYS A 26 -19.96 17.51 -7.35
C LYS A 26 -20.06 17.71 -8.87
N GLU A 27 -19.32 18.67 -9.41
CA GLU A 27 -19.40 19.12 -10.80
C GLU A 27 -18.58 18.26 -11.75
N GLU A 28 -17.28 18.09 -11.47
CA GLU A 28 -16.31 17.53 -12.43
C GLU A 28 -16.10 16.02 -12.25
N GLN A 29 -16.42 15.45 -11.08
CA GLN A 29 -16.22 14.04 -10.71
C GLN A 29 -14.79 13.47 -10.91
N GLN A 30 -13.81 14.28 -11.31
CA GLN A 30 -12.42 13.87 -11.56
C GLN A 30 -11.65 13.64 -10.25
N LEU A 31 -11.86 14.50 -9.26
CA LEU A 31 -11.31 14.31 -7.91
C LEU A 31 -12.11 13.20 -7.21
N ARG A 32 -11.48 12.09 -6.83
CA ARG A 32 -12.19 10.96 -6.19
C ARG A 32 -11.51 10.48 -4.92
N ALA A 33 -12.32 9.96 -3.99
CA ALA A 33 -11.82 9.28 -2.81
C ALA A 33 -11.36 7.86 -3.20
N ARG A 34 -10.06 7.62 -3.09
CA ARG A 34 -9.40 6.32 -3.27
C ARG A 34 -9.12 5.70 -1.90
N SER A 35 -9.01 4.36 -1.86
CA SER A 35 -8.69 3.64 -0.63
C SER A 35 -7.51 2.70 -0.84
N SER A 36 -6.58 2.67 0.12
CA SER A 36 -5.40 1.83 0.10
C SER A 36 -5.17 1.17 1.46
N TYR A 37 -4.51 0.01 1.46
CA TYR A 37 -4.06 -0.61 2.70
C TYR A 37 -2.77 0.05 3.17
N VAL A 38 -2.69 0.35 4.46
CA VAL A 38 -1.48 0.94 5.06
C VAL A 38 -0.40 -0.14 5.11
N ARG A 39 0.61 -0.04 4.24
CA ARG A 39 1.81 -0.88 4.30
C ARG A 39 2.91 -0.16 5.11
N PRO A 40 3.60 -0.86 6.04
CA PRO A 40 4.70 -0.28 6.80
C PRO A 40 5.81 0.21 5.85
N HIS A 41 6.46 1.33 6.18
CA HIS A 41 7.61 1.80 5.41
C HIS A 41 8.85 1.04 5.85
N LEU A 42 9.64 0.62 4.88
CA LEU A 42 11.05 0.34 5.14
C LEU A 42 11.74 1.70 5.33
N THR A 43 11.88 2.14 6.58
CA THR A 43 12.62 3.37 6.91
C THR A 43 14.02 2.92 7.33
N ALA A 44 15.05 3.49 6.70
CA ALA A 44 16.44 2.99 6.64
C ALA A 44 16.63 1.85 5.61
N PRO A 45 17.84 1.68 5.04
CA PRO A 45 18.12 0.46 4.30
C PRO A 45 17.78 -0.69 5.24
N ALA A 46 16.93 -1.63 4.79
CA ALA A 46 16.83 -2.91 5.48
C ALA A 46 18.26 -3.38 5.76
N PRO A 47 18.54 -3.95 6.95
CA PRO A 47 19.84 -4.54 7.18
C PRO A 47 20.14 -5.44 5.98
N SER A 48 21.36 -5.34 5.44
CA SER A 48 21.80 -6.11 4.27
C SER A 48 21.42 -7.59 4.35
N GLU A 49 21.26 -8.09 5.58
CA GLU A 49 20.68 -9.38 5.96
C GLU A 49 19.37 -9.73 5.25
N ALA A 50 18.41 -8.81 5.10
CA ALA A 50 17.14 -9.09 4.42
C ALA A 50 17.28 -9.31 2.91
N ARG A 51 18.35 -8.78 2.29
CA ARG A 51 18.68 -9.05 0.87
C ARG A 51 19.29 -10.44 0.67
N HIS A 52 19.72 -11.09 1.75
CA HIS A 52 20.42 -12.38 1.72
C HIS A 52 19.56 -13.57 2.17
N ILE A 53 18.28 -13.36 2.51
CA ILE A 53 17.34 -14.46 2.73
C ILE A 53 16.81 -14.95 1.38
N LEU A 54 17.74 -15.36 0.51
CA LEU A 54 17.41 -16.26 -0.59
C LEU A 54 17.39 -17.68 0.01
N PRO A 55 16.52 -18.58 -0.46
CA PRO A 55 16.66 -20.00 -0.12
C PRO A 55 18.10 -20.45 -0.44
N PRO A 56 18.63 -21.49 0.21
CA PRO A 56 19.99 -21.97 -0.06
C PRO A 56 20.10 -22.26 -1.56
N THR A 57 20.67 -21.31 -2.29
CA THR A 57 20.94 -21.46 -3.71
C THR A 57 22.24 -22.23 -3.76
N ASN A 58 22.25 -23.36 -4.44
CA ASN A 58 23.51 -24.06 -4.68
C ASN A 58 24.44 -23.07 -5.40
N VAL A 59 25.52 -22.65 -4.74
CA VAL A 59 26.46 -21.62 -5.21
C VAL A 59 27.37 -22.21 -6.30
N THR A 60 26.77 -22.85 -7.31
CA THR A 60 27.49 -23.51 -8.40
C THR A 60 26.85 -23.13 -9.72
N LYS A 61 27.22 -21.95 -10.24
CA LYS A 61 27.01 -21.38 -11.60
C LYS A 61 25.60 -21.35 -12.20
N ASN A 62 24.67 -22.20 -11.77
CA ASN A 62 23.28 -22.24 -12.17
C ASN A 62 22.46 -21.96 -10.91
N GLN A 63 21.84 -20.76 -10.82
CA GLN A 63 20.90 -20.43 -9.75
C GLN A 63 19.65 -21.31 -9.91
N VAL A 64 19.73 -22.55 -9.45
CA VAL A 64 18.59 -23.44 -9.30
C VAL A 64 18.15 -23.35 -7.84
N PHE A 65 16.89 -23.00 -7.64
CA PHE A 65 16.28 -23.04 -6.32
C PHE A 65 16.37 -24.47 -5.76
N ALA A 66 16.96 -24.62 -4.57
CA ALA A 66 16.96 -25.91 -3.91
C ALA A 66 15.53 -26.34 -3.55
N ASP A 67 15.26 -27.64 -3.62
CA ASP A 67 13.97 -28.18 -3.22
C ASP A 67 13.72 -27.91 -1.73
N MET A 68 12.55 -27.35 -1.42
CA MET A 68 12.14 -26.95 -0.07
C MET A 68 11.03 -27.86 0.48
N ASN A 69 10.72 -28.97 -0.18
CA ASN A 69 9.68 -29.93 0.20
C ASN A 69 9.83 -30.55 1.60
N SER A 70 11.01 -30.44 2.22
CA SER A 70 11.27 -30.89 3.59
C SER A 70 11.00 -29.84 4.67
N TYR A 71 10.68 -28.59 4.30
CA TYR A 71 10.42 -27.52 5.25
C TYR A 71 8.93 -27.28 5.41
N ILE A 72 8.46 -27.33 6.66
CA ILE A 72 7.10 -26.92 7.01
C ILE A 72 7.19 -25.50 7.55
N HIS A 73 6.64 -24.54 6.79
CA HIS A 73 6.51 -23.17 7.27
C HIS A 73 5.29 -23.07 8.18
N VAL A 74 5.54 -22.75 9.45
CA VAL A 74 4.49 -22.45 10.43
C VAL A 74 4.67 -20.99 10.81
N ASP A 75 3.63 -20.19 10.59
CA ASP A 75 3.59 -18.79 10.98
C ASP A 75 2.21 -18.45 11.53
N GLU A 76 2.19 -17.56 12.51
CA GLU A 76 0.95 -17.10 13.13
C GLU A 76 0.39 -15.92 12.34
N THR A 77 -0.74 -16.15 11.67
CA THR A 77 -1.46 -15.05 11.00
C THR A 77 -2.59 -14.56 11.89
N TRP A 78 -2.47 -13.31 12.35
CA TRP A 78 -3.55 -12.61 13.05
C TRP A 78 -4.56 -12.05 12.04
N PHE A 79 -5.81 -12.53 12.10
CA PHE A 79 -6.90 -12.00 11.30
C PHE A 79 -7.66 -10.93 12.09
N PHE A 80 -7.46 -9.67 11.72
CA PHE A 80 -8.27 -8.58 12.25
C PHE A 80 -9.63 -8.55 11.56
N LEU A 81 -10.72 -8.49 12.34
CA LEU A 81 -12.09 -8.35 11.83
C LEU A 81 -12.26 -7.09 10.97
N THR A 82 -11.53 -6.03 11.30
CA THR A 82 -11.50 -4.78 10.54
C THR A 82 -10.08 -4.46 10.08
N LYS A 83 -9.80 -4.62 8.79
CA LYS A 83 -8.56 -4.08 8.20
C LYS A 83 -8.67 -2.56 8.08
N VAL A 84 -7.71 -1.83 8.62
CA VAL A 84 -7.66 -0.36 8.50
C VAL A 84 -7.37 0.01 7.04
N LYS A 85 -8.43 0.35 6.30
CA LYS A 85 -8.33 0.95 4.96
C LYS A 85 -8.13 2.46 5.11
N MET A 86 -7.05 2.99 4.56
CA MET A 86 -6.81 4.42 4.51
C MET A 86 -7.47 5.00 3.27
N ARG A 87 -8.23 6.09 3.44
CA ARG A 87 -8.89 6.83 2.33
C ARG A 87 -8.13 8.11 2.03
N PHE A 88 -8.02 8.50 0.77
CA PHE A 88 -7.38 9.74 0.33
C PHE A 88 -8.05 10.28 -0.94
N TYR A 89 -8.00 11.59 -1.16
CA TYR A 89 -8.52 12.22 -2.38
C TYR A 89 -7.38 12.44 -3.39
N ALA A 90 -7.60 12.01 -4.64
CA ALA A 90 -6.67 12.20 -5.75
C ALA A 90 -7.43 12.28 -7.09
N TYR A 91 -6.81 12.92 -8.07
CA TYR A 91 -7.27 12.90 -9.47
C TYR A 91 -6.84 11.60 -10.17
N GLU A 92 -7.42 11.29 -11.34
CA GLU A 92 -7.11 10.07 -12.09
C GLU A 92 -5.75 10.12 -12.81
N ASP A 93 -5.33 11.32 -13.19
CA ASP A 93 -4.10 11.66 -13.89
C ASP A 93 -2.94 11.99 -12.93
N GLU A 94 -3.19 12.08 -11.62
CA GLU A 94 -2.16 12.37 -10.64
C GLU A 94 -1.29 11.13 -10.38
N VAL A 95 0.05 11.31 -10.39
CA VAL A 95 0.98 10.26 -9.99
C VAL A 95 0.86 10.03 -8.48
N ILE A 96 0.02 9.09 -8.10
CA ILE A 96 -0.21 8.70 -6.70
C ILE A 96 1.04 7.99 -6.18
N HIS A 97 1.55 8.42 -5.03
CA HIS A 97 2.67 7.75 -4.37
C HIS A 97 2.34 6.26 -4.16
N PRO A 98 3.26 5.31 -4.42
CA PRO A 98 3.01 3.87 -4.34
C PRO A 98 2.36 3.35 -3.04
N ARG A 99 2.48 4.06 -1.91
CA ARG A 99 1.80 3.72 -0.64
C ARG A 99 0.29 3.85 -0.69
N LEU A 100 -0.18 4.76 -1.54
CA LEU A 100 -1.57 5.14 -1.74
C LEU A 100 -2.15 4.44 -2.98
N ALA A 101 -1.31 4.06 -3.94
CA ALA A 101 -1.74 3.48 -5.20
C ALA A 101 -2.08 1.97 -5.14
N SER A 102 -1.64 1.22 -4.12
CA SER A 102 -1.89 -0.22 -4.08
C SER A 102 -3.34 -0.53 -3.66
N CYS A 103 -4.25 -0.60 -4.64
CA CYS A 103 -5.43 -1.45 -4.56
C CYS A 103 -4.93 -2.89 -4.46
N GLY A 104 -5.06 -3.50 -3.29
CA GLY A 104 -4.63 -4.89 -3.09
C GLY A 104 -5.45 -5.81 -3.97
N ASN A 105 -4.79 -6.76 -4.64
CA ASN A 105 -5.45 -7.92 -5.22
C ASN A 105 -6.34 -8.53 -4.14
N ASP A 106 -7.65 -8.57 -4.40
CA ASP A 106 -8.65 -9.08 -3.46
C ASP A 106 -8.50 -10.60 -3.34
N HIS A 107 -7.55 -11.06 -2.53
CA HIS A 107 -7.57 -12.40 -1.98
C HIS A 107 -8.72 -12.46 -0.95
N SER A 108 -9.92 -12.58 -1.48
CA SER A 108 -11.10 -12.97 -0.72
C SER A 108 -10.90 -14.43 -0.31
N ILE A 109 -10.46 -14.63 0.94
CA ILE A 109 -10.54 -15.93 1.59
C ILE A 109 -12.05 -16.18 1.80
N LYS A 110 -12.63 -17.00 0.93
CA LYS A 110 -13.96 -17.57 1.16
C LYS A 110 -13.81 -18.57 2.31
N ILE A 111 -14.42 -18.25 3.45
CA ILE A 111 -14.65 -19.21 4.54
C ILE A 111 -15.69 -20.21 4.06
#